data_AF-A0A419DVJ7-F1
#
_entry.id   AF-A0A419DVJ7-F1
#
_cell.length_a   1.000
_cell.length_b   1.000
_cell.length_c   1.000
_cell.angle_alpha   90.00
_cell.angle_beta   90.00
_cell.angle_gamma   90.00
#
_symmetry.space_group_name_H-M   'P 1'
#
loop_
_entity.id
_entity.type
_entity.pdbx_description
1 polymer ?
#
loop_
_entity_poly.entity_id
_entity_poly.type
_entity_poly.pdbx_seq_one_letter_code
_entity_poly.pdbx_strand_id
1 'polypeptide(L)'
;MRIISVTNQKGGCGKTTSSINLAASLAANNKKVLLIDLDPQAHATFGLSVKADLNIYNVLSKMTHRKAKLGDIINKIDDNFDLAPSSIVLSTLEQELASEIGRESRLLDTLNNFRADYDYVLIDCPPNLGILTINAMRAANEVIIPVEASRFALEGVSQLVEIINLIRDRLGHSIDYHVLVTNFDSRLRHSFMLLDKIRITFKDKLFSTMIHVNVKLKEAQNSGAHILKYDKYCRGAKDYYSLSREVILQERTPGTFTPVLEKRMKEILKKELPKLTEVVFAFSAPEAKNVYIAGDFNGWATDEKARMQLNDGKWTKRVSLKPGSYHYRFVVDGKWVEDFNNPLREENPYGEMDSIVKIA
;
A
#
# COMPACT_ATOMS: atom_id res chain seq x y z
N MET A 1 16.15 1.43 16.16
CA MET A 1 16.25 0.23 15.31
C MET A 1 14.86 -0.37 15.15
N ARG A 2 14.29 -0.30 13.94
CA ARG A 2 13.02 -0.95 13.56
C ARG A 2 13.34 -2.20 12.76
N ILE A 3 12.86 -3.36 13.21
CA ILE A 3 13.15 -4.67 12.62
C ILE A 3 11.91 -5.13 11.84
N ILE A 4 12.10 -5.36 10.54
CA ILE A 4 11.03 -5.68 9.59
C ILE A 4 11.38 -7.02 8.94
N SER A 5 10.52 -8.01 9.10
CA SER A 5 10.66 -9.27 8.36
C SER A 5 9.87 -9.21 7.06
N VAL A 6 10.45 -9.69 5.96
CA VAL A 6 9.79 -9.79 4.66
C VAL A 6 9.49 -11.26 4.41
N THR A 7 8.23 -11.66 4.54
CA THR A 7 7.86 -13.08 4.53
C THR A 7 6.56 -13.36 3.78
N ASN A 8 6.50 -14.56 3.22
CA ASN A 8 5.36 -15.17 2.55
C ASN A 8 5.74 -16.63 2.23
N GLN A 9 4.84 -17.56 2.52
CA GLN A 9 4.99 -18.99 2.22
C GLN A 9 5.15 -19.26 0.70
N LYS A 10 4.60 -18.43 -0.18
CA LYS A 10 4.70 -18.68 -1.63
C LYS A 10 6.09 -18.32 -2.17
N GLY A 11 6.71 -19.23 -2.92
CA GLY A 11 7.88 -18.91 -3.73
C GLY A 11 7.56 -17.90 -4.85
N GLY A 12 8.50 -17.03 -5.21
CA GLY A 12 8.35 -16.12 -6.35
C GLY A 12 7.43 -14.90 -6.16
N CYS A 13 6.90 -14.66 -4.95
CA CYS A 13 6.07 -13.48 -4.62
C CYS A 13 6.87 -12.17 -4.43
N GLY A 14 8.16 -12.16 -4.76
CA GLY A 14 8.99 -10.96 -4.68
C GLY A 14 9.54 -10.63 -3.28
N LYS A 15 9.68 -11.60 -2.36
CA LYS A 15 10.34 -11.42 -1.04
C LYS A 15 11.74 -10.82 -1.17
N THR A 16 12.70 -11.58 -1.66
CA THR A 16 14.09 -11.16 -1.83
C THR A 16 14.22 -9.90 -2.66
N THR A 17 13.48 -9.80 -3.77
CA THR A 17 13.47 -8.58 -4.59
C THR A 17 13.01 -7.37 -3.78
N SER A 18 11.99 -7.53 -2.93
CA SER A 18 11.51 -6.45 -2.06
C SER A 18 12.49 -6.16 -0.93
N SER A 19 13.07 -7.16 -0.28
CA SER A 19 14.06 -7.02 0.78
C SER A 19 15.26 -6.20 0.31
N ILE A 20 15.87 -6.58 -0.83
CA ILE A 20 17.02 -5.87 -1.41
C ILE A 20 16.66 -4.42 -1.77
N ASN A 21 15.59 -4.23 -2.54
CA ASN A 21 15.31 -2.93 -3.13
C ASN A 21 14.67 -1.95 -2.15
N LEU A 22 13.92 -2.45 -1.15
CA LEU A 22 13.48 -1.64 -0.03
C LEU A 22 14.67 -1.21 0.84
N ALA A 23 15.62 -2.11 1.14
CA ALA A 23 16.81 -1.75 1.90
C ALA A 23 17.61 -0.64 1.20
N ALA A 24 17.90 -0.82 -0.10
CA ALA A 24 18.60 0.20 -0.89
C ALA A 24 17.84 1.52 -0.95
N SER A 25 16.50 1.48 -1.03
CA SER A 25 15.68 2.69 -1.08
C SER A 25 15.57 3.41 0.27
N LEU A 26 15.54 2.67 1.38
CA LEU A 26 15.66 3.24 2.72
C LEU A 26 17.04 3.89 2.91
N ALA A 27 18.11 3.24 2.46
CA ALA A 27 19.47 3.79 2.48
C ALA A 27 19.60 5.08 1.66
N ALA A 28 18.99 5.11 0.47
CA ALA A 28 18.89 6.33 -0.35
C ALA A 28 18.08 7.46 0.31
N ASN A 29 17.26 7.16 1.32
CA ASN A 29 16.61 8.13 2.19
C ASN A 29 17.43 8.42 3.47
N ASN A 30 18.74 8.20 3.42
CA ASN A 30 19.72 8.48 4.46
C ASN A 30 19.44 7.72 5.78
N LYS A 31 18.90 6.51 5.68
CA LYS A 31 18.71 5.58 6.81
C LYS A 31 19.82 4.55 6.81
N LYS A 32 20.38 4.22 7.97
CA LYS A 32 21.32 3.10 8.12
C LYS A 32 20.55 1.79 8.14
N VAL A 33 20.77 0.94 7.14
CA VAL A 33 20.03 -0.30 6.93
C VAL A 33 20.94 -1.52 6.95
N LEU A 34 20.57 -2.52 7.73
CA LEU A 34 21.12 -3.87 7.65
C LEU A 34 20.07 -4.80 7.03
N LEU A 35 20.41 -5.46 5.92
CA LEU A 35 19.64 -6.60 5.42
C LEU A 35 20.24 -7.88 5.97
N ILE A 36 19.43 -8.75 6.56
CA ILE A 36 19.81 -10.10 6.99
C ILE A 36 19.17 -11.08 6.02
N ASP A 37 20.00 -11.81 5.29
CA ASP A 37 19.54 -12.94 4.49
C ASP A 37 19.36 -14.15 5.42
N LEU A 38 18.12 -14.63 5.58
CA LEU A 38 17.79 -15.80 6.39
C LEU A 38 17.26 -16.95 5.54
N ASP A 39 17.32 -16.84 4.22
CA ASP A 39 16.96 -17.93 3.30
C ASP A 39 18.19 -18.80 3.04
N PRO A 40 18.15 -20.12 3.27
CA PRO A 40 19.24 -21.02 2.86
C PRO A 40 19.57 -20.95 1.37
N GLN A 41 18.64 -20.55 0.49
CA GLN A 41 18.93 -20.32 -0.92
C GLN A 41 19.82 -19.09 -1.17
N ALA A 42 19.99 -18.24 -0.15
CA ALA A 42 20.88 -17.09 -0.14
C ALA A 42 20.68 -16.14 -1.33
N HIS A 43 19.43 -16.00 -1.80
CA HIS A 43 19.13 -15.20 -3.00
C HIS A 43 19.43 -13.71 -2.80
N ALA A 44 19.32 -13.18 -1.57
CA ALA A 44 19.72 -11.79 -1.31
C ALA A 44 21.25 -11.64 -1.40
N THR A 45 21.97 -12.59 -0.83
CA THR A 45 23.44 -12.68 -0.87
C THR A 45 23.97 -12.75 -2.29
N PHE A 46 23.46 -13.70 -3.09
CA PHE A 46 23.86 -13.85 -4.49
C PHE A 46 23.41 -12.67 -5.36
N GLY A 47 22.18 -12.18 -5.15
CA GLY A 47 21.64 -11.05 -5.90
C GLY A 47 22.37 -9.72 -5.69
N LEU A 48 23.18 -9.62 -4.64
CA LEU A 48 24.06 -8.48 -4.35
C LEU A 48 25.55 -8.80 -4.57
N SER A 49 25.86 -9.97 -5.18
CA SER A 49 27.23 -10.42 -5.47
C SER A 49 28.18 -10.44 -4.26
N VAL A 50 27.64 -10.73 -3.07
CA VAL A 50 28.45 -10.89 -1.86
C VAL A 50 29.00 -12.30 -1.78
N LYS A 51 30.31 -12.41 -1.57
CA LYS A 51 31.00 -13.66 -1.25
C LYS A 51 31.57 -13.53 0.15
N ALA A 52 31.11 -14.37 1.07
CA ALA A 52 31.55 -14.33 2.46
C ALA A 52 31.83 -15.74 2.98
N ASP A 53 32.98 -15.89 3.64
CA ASP A 53 33.38 -17.16 4.26
C ASP A 53 32.61 -17.45 5.56
N LEU A 54 32.17 -16.39 6.23
CA LEU A 54 31.31 -16.43 7.41
C LEU A 54 29.95 -15.84 7.04
N ASN A 55 28.89 -16.47 7.53
CA ASN A 55 27.51 -16.08 7.24
C ASN A 55 26.62 -16.31 8.46
N ILE A 56 25.32 -16.03 8.32
CA ILE A 56 24.36 -16.06 9.44
C ILE A 56 24.31 -17.42 10.15
N TYR A 57 24.64 -18.53 9.46
CA TYR A 57 24.78 -19.85 10.09
C TYR A 57 25.84 -19.84 11.20
N ASN A 58 27.00 -19.22 10.97
CA ASN A 58 28.09 -19.11 11.96
C ASN A 58 27.68 -18.36 13.23
N VAL A 59 26.69 -17.48 13.11
CA VAL A 59 26.15 -16.68 14.20
C VAL A 59 25.05 -17.42 14.96
N LEU A 60 24.16 -18.11 14.26
CA LEU A 60 23.00 -18.76 14.89
C LEU A 60 23.32 -20.17 15.39
N SER A 61 24.08 -20.97 14.64
CA SER A 61 24.40 -22.37 15.00
C SER A 61 25.22 -22.46 16.29
N LYS A 62 24.93 -23.46 17.12
CA LYS A 62 25.80 -23.85 18.25
C LYS A 62 26.83 -24.92 17.86
N MET A 63 26.59 -25.63 16.75
CA MET A 63 27.40 -26.76 16.31
C MET A 63 28.53 -26.35 15.33
N THR A 64 28.46 -25.14 14.80
CA THR A 64 29.51 -24.60 13.92
C THR A 64 30.89 -24.55 14.60
N HIS A 65 31.92 -25.02 13.90
CA HIS A 65 33.32 -24.92 14.35
C HIS A 65 33.89 -23.50 14.23
N ARG A 66 33.25 -22.63 13.43
CA ARG A 66 33.66 -21.24 13.21
C ARG A 66 32.59 -20.32 13.76
N LYS A 67 32.57 -20.14 15.08
CA LYS A 67 31.61 -19.26 15.76
C LYS A 67 31.92 -17.79 15.44
N ALA A 68 30.91 -17.04 15.06
CA ALA A 68 31.02 -15.61 14.76
C ALA A 68 29.97 -14.80 15.53
N LYS A 69 30.24 -13.51 15.75
CA LYS A 69 29.23 -12.53 16.16
C LYS A 69 28.58 -11.95 14.90
N LEU A 70 27.39 -11.35 15.05
CA LEU A 70 26.69 -10.74 13.92
C LEU A 70 27.53 -9.67 13.22
N GLY A 71 28.25 -8.84 13.98
CA GLY A 71 29.13 -7.80 13.40
C GLY A 71 30.27 -8.34 12.53
N ASP A 72 30.72 -9.58 12.77
CA ASP A 72 31.86 -10.18 12.06
C ASP A 72 31.50 -10.67 10.66
N ILE A 73 30.20 -10.78 10.35
CA ILE A 73 29.69 -11.29 9.06
C ILE A 73 29.09 -10.19 8.18
N ILE A 74 29.03 -8.95 8.66
CA ILE A 74 28.40 -7.84 7.93
C ILE A 74 29.30 -7.39 6.79
N ASN A 75 28.73 -7.31 5.59
CA ASN A 75 29.39 -6.87 4.37
C ASN A 75 28.75 -5.56 3.89
N LYS A 76 29.58 -4.55 3.59
CA LYS A 76 29.11 -3.28 3.04
C LYS A 76 28.65 -3.46 1.59
N ILE A 77 27.44 -3.01 1.26
CA ILE A 77 26.88 -3.04 -0.09
C ILE A 77 26.98 -1.66 -0.75
N ASP A 78 26.54 -0.63 -0.03
CA ASP A 78 26.57 0.76 -0.44
C ASP A 78 26.63 1.66 0.81
N ASP A 79 26.61 2.98 0.63
CA ASP A 79 26.51 3.91 1.75
C ASP A 79 25.17 3.73 2.48
N ASN A 80 25.27 3.58 3.81
CA ASN A 80 24.16 3.27 4.71
C ASN A 80 23.42 1.95 4.41
N PHE A 81 23.99 1.05 3.59
CA PHE A 81 23.39 -0.24 3.29
C PHE A 81 24.39 -1.38 3.43
N ASP A 82 24.15 -2.24 4.42
CA ASP A 82 24.95 -3.43 4.69
C ASP A 82 24.11 -4.71 4.60
N LEU A 83 24.80 -5.84 4.43
CA LEU A 83 24.22 -7.18 4.33
C LEU A 83 24.90 -8.16 5.30
N ALA A 84 24.10 -8.88 6.08
CA ALA A 84 24.52 -10.13 6.73
C ALA A 84 24.13 -11.31 5.81
N PRO A 85 25.11 -12.03 5.23
CA PRO A 85 24.87 -13.02 4.19
C PRO A 85 24.36 -14.35 4.74
N SER A 86 23.81 -15.17 3.85
CA SER A 86 23.36 -16.55 4.10
C SER A 86 24.14 -17.55 3.23
N SER A 87 23.92 -18.84 3.47
CA SER A 87 24.38 -19.92 2.61
C SER A 87 23.47 -21.14 2.75
N ILE A 88 23.63 -22.10 1.82
CA ILE A 88 22.87 -23.36 1.84
C ILE A 88 23.02 -24.14 3.15
N VAL A 89 24.15 -24.00 3.85
CA VAL A 89 24.39 -24.64 5.15
C VAL A 89 23.37 -24.20 6.19
N LEU A 90 22.74 -23.03 6.05
CA LEU A 90 21.69 -22.58 6.95
C LEU A 90 20.51 -23.56 7.03
N SER A 91 20.28 -24.41 6.01
CA SER A 91 19.23 -25.44 6.07
C SER A 91 19.47 -26.48 7.18
N THR A 92 20.72 -26.70 7.60
CA THR A 92 21.02 -27.62 8.71
C THR A 92 20.58 -27.04 10.05
N LEU A 93 20.50 -25.71 10.16
CA LEU A 93 20.11 -25.03 11.40
C LEU A 93 18.70 -25.45 11.84
N GLU A 94 17.79 -25.74 10.91
CA GLU A 94 16.44 -26.21 11.27
C GLU A 94 16.47 -27.55 12.02
N GLN A 95 17.37 -28.44 11.61
CA GLN A 95 17.58 -29.73 12.27
C GLN A 95 18.30 -29.56 13.61
N GLU A 96 19.32 -28.70 13.66
CA GLU A 96 20.07 -28.40 14.89
C GLU A 96 19.16 -27.83 15.99
N LEU A 97 18.23 -26.95 15.60
CA LEU A 97 17.29 -26.31 16.50
C LEU A 97 16.12 -27.22 16.91
N ALA A 98 15.92 -28.39 16.29
CA ALA A 98 14.73 -29.21 16.45
C ALA A 98 14.44 -29.63 17.91
N SER A 99 15.48 -29.84 18.71
CA SER A 99 15.37 -30.29 20.11
C SER A 99 15.74 -29.21 21.12
N GLU A 100 16.00 -27.98 20.67
CA GLU A 100 16.42 -26.90 21.56
C GLU A 100 15.24 -26.18 22.20
N ILE A 101 15.32 -25.95 23.51
CA ILE A 101 14.40 -25.08 24.23
C ILE A 101 14.66 -23.64 23.82
N GLY A 102 13.59 -22.90 23.48
CA GLY A 102 13.67 -21.49 23.09
C GLY A 102 14.25 -21.27 21.69
N ARG A 103 14.31 -22.32 20.85
CA ARG A 103 14.78 -22.29 19.46
C ARG A 103 14.15 -21.20 18.59
N GLU A 104 12.94 -20.76 18.91
CA GLU A 104 12.19 -19.71 18.22
C GLU A 104 12.78 -18.30 18.43
N SER A 105 13.62 -18.10 19.46
CA SER A 105 14.16 -16.79 19.85
C SER A 105 15.63 -16.60 19.49
N ARG A 106 16.24 -17.52 18.74
CA ARG A 106 17.68 -17.52 18.46
C ARG A 106 18.17 -16.25 17.76
N LEU A 107 17.42 -15.78 16.75
CA LEU A 107 17.74 -14.53 16.06
C LEU A 107 17.46 -13.30 16.94
N LEU A 108 16.37 -13.33 17.72
CA LEU A 108 16.02 -12.26 18.67
C LEU A 108 17.15 -12.07 19.70
N ASP A 109 17.65 -13.15 20.30
CA ASP A 109 18.74 -13.10 21.27
C ASP A 109 20.04 -12.55 20.65
N THR A 110 20.30 -12.90 19.38
CA THR A 110 21.44 -12.38 18.63
C THR A 110 21.32 -10.87 18.42
N LEU A 111 20.15 -10.39 18.02
CA LEU A 111 19.89 -8.97 17.76
C LEU A 111 19.82 -8.13 19.05
N ASN A 112 19.31 -8.68 20.16
CA ASN A 112 19.31 -8.01 21.46
C ASN A 112 20.74 -7.74 21.97
N ASN A 113 21.69 -8.61 21.63
CA ASN A 113 23.10 -8.45 21.98
C ASN A 113 23.89 -7.66 20.94
N PHE A 114 23.28 -7.31 19.80
CA PHE A 114 23.93 -6.61 18.72
C PHE A 114 23.89 -5.09 18.95
N ARG A 115 25.03 -4.52 19.34
CA ARG A 115 25.19 -3.07 19.52
C ARG A 115 25.71 -2.45 18.23
N ALA A 116 24.81 -2.03 17.36
CA ALA A 116 25.14 -1.25 16.17
C ALA A 116 24.06 -0.21 15.87
N ASP A 117 24.48 0.89 15.25
CA ASP A 117 23.62 2.03 14.93
C ASP A 117 22.92 1.82 13.59
N TYR A 118 21.94 0.93 13.54
CA TYR A 118 21.02 0.80 12.40
C TYR A 118 19.65 1.41 12.71
N ASP A 119 19.15 2.20 11.77
CA ASP A 119 17.78 2.69 11.80
C ASP A 119 16.81 1.53 11.52
N TYR A 120 17.15 0.72 10.51
CA TYR A 120 16.34 -0.40 10.01
C TYR A 120 17.14 -1.70 9.93
N VAL A 121 16.51 -2.80 10.34
CA VAL A 121 16.98 -4.16 10.04
C VAL A 121 15.90 -4.85 9.23
N LEU A 122 16.18 -5.22 7.98
CA LEU A 122 15.29 -6.03 7.15
C LEU A 122 15.72 -7.49 7.23
N ILE A 123 14.78 -8.43 7.32
CA ILE A 123 15.06 -9.87 7.34
C ILE A 123 14.39 -10.52 6.13
N ASP A 124 15.19 -11.03 5.19
CA ASP A 124 14.68 -11.80 4.04
C ASP A 124 14.40 -13.24 4.47
N CYS A 125 13.13 -13.66 4.43
CA CYS A 125 12.72 -14.96 4.94
C CYS A 125 12.62 -16.03 3.84
N PRO A 126 12.86 -17.31 4.18
CA PRO A 126 12.69 -18.41 3.23
C PRO A 126 11.21 -18.58 2.81
N PRO A 127 10.94 -19.28 1.70
CA PRO A 127 9.58 -19.51 1.17
C PRO A 127 8.86 -20.66 1.91
N ASN A 128 8.93 -20.69 3.24
CA ASN A 128 8.25 -21.67 4.07
C ASN A 128 7.90 -21.05 5.44
N LEU A 129 7.08 -21.73 6.23
CA LEU A 129 6.70 -21.32 7.59
C LEU A 129 7.44 -22.14 8.65
N GLY A 130 8.71 -22.46 8.36
CA GLY A 130 9.59 -23.22 9.25
C GLY A 130 10.19 -22.39 10.39
N ILE A 131 11.15 -22.98 11.09
CA ILE A 131 11.74 -22.38 12.30
C ILE A 131 12.55 -21.11 12.01
N LEU A 132 13.13 -20.99 10.81
CA LEU A 132 13.82 -19.78 10.37
C LEU A 132 12.84 -18.61 10.23
N THR A 133 11.69 -18.83 9.60
CA THR A 133 10.64 -17.82 9.44
C THR A 133 10.05 -17.42 10.79
N ILE A 134 9.87 -18.38 11.72
CA ILE A 134 9.45 -18.08 13.10
C ILE A 134 10.49 -17.23 13.82
N ASN A 135 11.78 -17.53 13.67
CA ASN A 135 12.88 -16.73 14.25
C ASN A 135 12.87 -15.29 13.71
N ALA A 136 12.68 -15.11 12.40
CA ALA A 136 12.56 -13.80 11.79
C ALA A 136 11.38 -13.00 12.37
N MET A 137 10.21 -13.62 12.46
CA MET A 137 9.00 -12.99 13.01
C MET A 137 9.13 -12.68 14.50
N ARG A 138 9.72 -13.59 15.29
CA ARG A 138 9.98 -13.38 16.72
C ARG A 138 10.97 -12.24 16.98
N ALA A 139 11.92 -12.04 16.06
CA ALA A 139 12.87 -10.94 16.12
C ALA A 139 12.29 -9.60 15.62
N ALA A 140 11.27 -9.63 14.75
CA ALA A 140 10.75 -8.45 14.08
C ALA A 140 9.71 -7.69 14.91
N ASN A 141 9.67 -6.36 14.72
CA ASN A 141 8.58 -5.52 15.21
C ASN A 141 7.36 -5.61 14.29
N GLU A 142 7.61 -5.82 13.00
CA GLU A 142 6.58 -5.88 11.97
C GLU A 142 6.96 -6.82 10.83
N VAL A 143 5.94 -7.18 10.05
CA VAL A 143 6.06 -8.08 8.90
C VAL A 143 5.54 -7.38 7.66
N ILE A 144 6.34 -7.33 6.61
CA ILE A 144 5.87 -7.03 5.26
C ILE A 144 5.56 -8.36 4.56
N ILE A 145 4.37 -8.44 3.97
CA ILE A 145 3.86 -9.62 3.27
C ILE A 145 3.75 -9.28 1.78
N PRO A 146 4.77 -9.58 0.95
CA PRO A 146 4.69 -9.40 -0.49
C PRO A 146 3.69 -10.37 -1.11
N VAL A 147 2.69 -9.86 -1.82
CA VAL A 147 1.67 -10.67 -2.49
C VAL A 147 1.59 -10.31 -3.96
N GLU A 148 1.59 -11.33 -4.81
CA GLU A 148 1.24 -11.18 -6.22
C GLU A 148 -0.28 -11.15 -6.34
N ALA A 149 -0.84 -10.28 -7.19
CA ALA A 149 -2.27 -10.25 -7.50
C ALA A 149 -2.69 -11.52 -8.27
N SER A 150 -2.84 -12.62 -7.53
CA SER A 150 -3.19 -13.96 -8.02
C SER A 150 -4.31 -14.57 -7.17
N ARG A 151 -4.95 -15.64 -7.68
CA ARG A 151 -6.07 -16.32 -6.98
C ARG A 151 -5.70 -16.78 -5.56
N PHE A 152 -4.45 -17.16 -5.34
CA PHE A 152 -3.95 -17.72 -4.08
C PHE A 152 -3.36 -16.67 -3.12
N ALA A 153 -3.40 -15.38 -3.49
CA ALA A 153 -2.83 -14.31 -2.69
C ALA A 153 -3.47 -14.22 -1.29
N LEU A 154 -4.80 -14.30 -1.23
CA LEU A 154 -5.55 -14.18 0.01
C LEU A 154 -5.28 -15.35 0.96
N GLU A 155 -5.24 -16.57 0.43
CA GLU A 155 -5.00 -17.78 1.23
C GLU A 155 -3.61 -17.78 1.88
N GLY A 156 -2.57 -17.42 1.12
CA GLY A 156 -1.21 -17.33 1.66
C GLY A 156 -1.06 -16.29 2.77
N VAL A 157 -1.79 -15.16 2.67
CA VAL A 157 -1.81 -14.16 3.74
C VAL A 157 -2.56 -14.66 4.97
N SER A 158 -3.71 -15.30 4.80
CA SER A 158 -4.49 -15.86 5.92
C SER A 158 -3.66 -16.84 6.76
N GLN A 159 -2.94 -17.77 6.11
CA GLN A 159 -2.05 -18.70 6.82
C GLN A 159 -0.94 -17.98 7.58
N LEU A 160 -0.35 -16.94 6.99
CA LEU A 160 0.69 -16.17 7.67
C LEU A 160 0.14 -15.39 8.87
N VAL A 161 -1.07 -14.84 8.76
CA VAL A 161 -1.76 -14.17 9.88
C VAL A 161 -2.06 -15.16 11.01
N GLU A 162 -2.43 -16.39 10.71
CA GLU A 162 -2.55 -17.45 11.73
C GLU A 162 -1.23 -17.70 12.47
N ILE A 163 -0.10 -17.76 11.75
CA ILE A 163 1.22 -17.90 12.38
C ILE A 163 1.56 -16.69 13.25
N ILE A 164 1.28 -15.46 12.79
CA ILE A 164 1.50 -14.24 13.59
C ILE A 164 0.70 -14.31 14.90
N ASN A 165 -0.57 -14.74 14.85
CA ASN A 165 -1.39 -14.94 16.04
C ASN A 165 -0.83 -16.02 16.96
N LEU A 166 -0.33 -17.14 16.41
CA LEU A 166 0.31 -18.18 17.22
C LEU A 166 1.57 -17.69 17.93
N ILE A 167 2.41 -16.88 17.27
CA ILE A 167 3.60 -16.28 17.91
C ILE A 167 3.16 -15.33 19.02
N ARG A 168 2.14 -14.51 18.81
CA ARG A 168 1.56 -13.67 19.88
C ARG A 168 1.10 -14.51 21.07
N ASP A 169 0.29 -15.52 20.82
CA ASP A 169 -0.40 -16.27 21.88
C ASP A 169 0.57 -17.21 22.64
N ARG A 170 1.55 -17.80 21.96
CA ARG A 170 2.50 -18.75 22.57
C ARG A 170 3.80 -18.13 23.07
N LEU A 171 4.30 -17.09 22.41
CA LEU A 171 5.59 -16.47 22.71
C LEU A 171 5.45 -15.06 23.32
N GLY A 172 4.22 -14.57 23.47
CA GLY A 172 3.97 -13.21 23.98
C GLY A 172 4.51 -12.12 23.06
N HIS A 173 4.56 -12.38 21.75
CA HIS A 173 5.13 -11.45 20.76
C HIS A 173 4.08 -10.90 19.81
N SER A 174 3.68 -9.64 20.02
CA SER A 174 2.79 -8.96 19.08
C SER A 174 3.58 -8.40 17.91
N ILE A 175 3.20 -8.79 16.70
CA ILE A 175 3.82 -8.32 15.46
C ILE A 175 2.76 -7.61 14.63
N ASP A 176 3.05 -6.39 14.18
CA ASP A 176 2.19 -5.74 13.19
C ASP A 176 2.50 -6.27 11.78
N TYR A 177 1.56 -6.18 10.85
CA TYR A 177 1.82 -6.62 9.48
C TYR A 177 1.24 -5.67 8.44
N HIS A 178 1.93 -5.60 7.30
CA HIS A 178 1.51 -4.84 6.14
C HIS A 178 1.61 -5.68 4.87
N VAL A 179 0.59 -5.63 4.04
CA VAL A 179 0.53 -6.35 2.76
C VAL A 179 1.08 -5.43 1.66
N LEU A 180 2.04 -5.94 0.89
CA LEU A 180 2.63 -5.24 -0.25
C LEU A 180 2.22 -5.94 -1.54
N VAL A 181 1.50 -5.26 -2.43
CA VAL A 181 1.21 -5.82 -3.75
C VAL A 181 2.46 -5.72 -4.62
N THR A 182 2.90 -6.87 -5.13
CA THR A 182 4.06 -6.99 -6.01
C THR A 182 3.66 -7.58 -7.36
N ASN A 183 4.56 -7.43 -8.34
CA ASN A 183 4.37 -7.90 -9.72
C ASN A 183 3.03 -7.46 -10.31
N PHE A 184 2.59 -6.23 -10.02
CA PHE A 184 1.33 -5.71 -10.53
C PHE A 184 1.44 -5.35 -12.01
N ASP A 185 0.65 -6.02 -12.86
CA ASP A 185 0.55 -5.69 -14.28
C ASP A 185 -0.67 -4.81 -14.56
N SER A 186 -0.43 -3.51 -14.74
CA SER A 186 -1.47 -2.52 -15.01
C SER A 186 -2.15 -2.68 -16.38
N ARG A 187 -1.69 -3.61 -17.23
CA ARG A 187 -2.31 -3.89 -18.53
C ARG A 187 -3.41 -4.95 -18.43
N LEU A 188 -3.43 -5.72 -17.36
CA LEU A 188 -4.35 -6.85 -17.19
C LEU A 188 -5.57 -6.44 -16.34
N ARG A 189 -6.77 -6.53 -16.92
CA ARG A 189 -8.03 -6.28 -16.19
C ARG A 189 -8.19 -7.17 -14.95
N HIS A 190 -7.76 -8.42 -15.05
CA HIS A 190 -7.82 -9.37 -13.94
C HIS A 190 -7.00 -8.92 -12.73
N SER A 191 -5.87 -8.23 -12.94
CA SER A 191 -5.04 -7.69 -11.85
C SER A 191 -5.79 -6.62 -11.05
N PHE A 192 -6.61 -5.78 -11.69
CA PHE A 192 -7.45 -4.80 -10.99
C PHE A 192 -8.56 -5.46 -10.17
N MET A 193 -9.24 -6.48 -10.71
CA MET A 193 -10.28 -7.21 -9.97
C MET A 193 -9.73 -7.87 -8.70
N LEU A 194 -8.51 -8.42 -8.77
CA LEU A 194 -7.84 -9.00 -7.61
C LEU A 194 -7.33 -7.94 -6.64
N LEU A 195 -6.83 -6.81 -7.14
CA LEU A 195 -6.43 -5.68 -6.33
C LEU A 195 -7.59 -5.13 -5.50
N ASP A 196 -8.78 -5.00 -6.08
CA ASP A 196 -9.97 -4.53 -5.35
C ASP A 196 -10.35 -5.48 -4.20
N LYS A 197 -10.25 -6.79 -4.41
CA LYS A 197 -10.45 -7.78 -3.34
C LYS A 197 -9.41 -7.61 -2.23
N ILE A 198 -8.12 -7.51 -2.58
CA ILE A 198 -7.03 -7.29 -1.63
C ILE A 198 -7.26 -6.00 -0.83
N ARG A 199 -7.69 -4.91 -1.48
CA ARG A 199 -8.02 -3.63 -0.83
C ARG A 199 -9.16 -3.76 0.17
N ILE A 200 -10.25 -4.43 -0.20
CA ILE A 200 -11.40 -4.64 0.68
C ILE A 200 -11.02 -5.50 1.90
N THR A 201 -10.20 -6.53 1.69
CA THR A 201 -9.79 -7.46 2.74
C THR A 201 -8.80 -6.85 3.72
N PHE A 202 -7.75 -6.19 3.24
CA PHE A 202 -6.64 -5.75 4.09
C PHE A 202 -6.71 -4.28 4.51
N LYS A 203 -7.51 -3.43 3.83
CA LYS A 203 -7.80 -2.04 4.22
C LYS A 203 -6.55 -1.27 4.67
N ASP A 204 -6.46 -0.94 5.95
CA ASP A 204 -5.39 -0.18 6.60
C ASP A 204 -4.07 -0.95 6.71
N LYS A 205 -4.09 -2.27 6.55
CA LYS A 205 -2.90 -3.12 6.48
C LYS A 205 -2.28 -3.15 5.09
N LEU A 206 -2.93 -2.62 4.06
CA LEU A 206 -2.38 -2.59 2.70
C LEU A 206 -1.49 -1.35 2.49
N PHE A 207 -0.29 -1.53 1.94
CA PHE A 207 0.48 -0.39 1.45
C PHE A 207 -0.25 0.30 0.29
N SER A 208 -0.21 1.62 0.28
CA SER A 208 -0.69 2.45 -0.83
C SER A 208 0.19 2.26 -2.06
N THR A 209 1.49 2.05 -1.85
CA THR A 209 2.45 1.75 -2.90
C THR A 209 2.32 0.31 -3.38
N MET A 210 2.40 0.12 -4.71
CA MET A 210 2.44 -1.19 -5.35
C MET A 210 3.69 -1.31 -6.20
N ILE A 211 4.27 -2.51 -6.26
CA ILE A 211 5.43 -2.78 -7.11
C ILE A 211 4.95 -3.35 -8.44
N HIS A 212 5.23 -2.64 -9.52
CA HIS A 212 4.82 -3.05 -10.86
C HIS A 212 5.75 -4.10 -11.44
N VAL A 213 5.24 -4.89 -12.38
CA VAL A 213 6.09 -5.77 -13.19
C VAL A 213 7.17 -4.93 -13.89
N ASN A 214 8.42 -5.25 -13.62
CA ASN A 214 9.56 -4.57 -14.21
C ASN A 214 10.72 -5.56 -14.42
N VAL A 215 11.13 -5.74 -15.68
CA VAL A 215 12.22 -6.67 -16.04
C VAL A 215 13.57 -6.25 -15.45
N LYS A 216 13.81 -4.94 -15.29
CA LYS A 216 15.06 -4.40 -14.76
C LYS A 216 15.30 -4.77 -13.30
N LEU A 217 14.27 -5.13 -12.53
CA LEU A 217 14.45 -5.69 -11.18
C LEU A 217 15.19 -7.03 -11.23
N LYS A 218 14.85 -7.89 -12.20
CA LYS A 218 15.53 -9.19 -12.40
C LYS A 218 16.93 -8.99 -12.98
N GLU A 219 17.07 -8.09 -13.94
CA GLU A 219 18.38 -7.77 -14.54
C GLU A 219 19.35 -7.19 -13.51
N ALA A 220 18.87 -6.32 -12.60
CA ALA A 220 19.67 -5.77 -11.51
C ALA A 220 20.21 -6.89 -10.60
N GLN A 221 19.34 -7.80 -10.15
CA GLN A 221 19.74 -8.95 -9.32
C GLN A 221 20.74 -9.86 -10.05
N ASN A 222 20.51 -10.15 -11.34
CA ASN A 222 21.45 -10.93 -12.15
C ASN A 222 22.80 -10.23 -12.35
N SER A 223 22.82 -8.90 -12.30
CA SER A 223 24.03 -8.08 -12.37
C SER A 223 24.69 -7.87 -11.01
N GLY A 224 24.17 -8.48 -9.93
CA GLY A 224 24.72 -8.34 -8.59
C GLY A 224 24.47 -6.98 -7.93
N ALA A 225 23.40 -6.29 -8.31
CA ALA A 225 23.10 -4.94 -7.85
C ALA A 225 21.63 -4.75 -7.48
N HIS A 226 21.35 -3.78 -6.60
CA HIS A 226 20.00 -3.29 -6.38
C HIS A 226 19.56 -2.32 -7.50
N ILE A 227 18.24 -2.11 -7.61
CA ILE A 227 17.64 -1.38 -8.74
C ILE A 227 18.11 0.07 -8.85
N LEU A 228 18.38 0.74 -7.73
CA LEU A 228 18.85 2.13 -7.75
C LEU A 228 20.25 2.26 -8.35
N LYS A 229 21.12 1.26 -8.17
CA LYS A 229 22.46 1.22 -8.77
C LYS A 229 22.40 0.80 -10.23
N TYR A 230 21.52 -0.13 -10.57
CA TYR A 230 21.34 -0.62 -11.94
C TYR A 230 20.66 0.42 -12.85
N ASP A 231 19.49 0.93 -12.45
CA ASP A 231 18.75 1.98 -13.16
C ASP A 231 17.78 2.72 -12.23
N LYS A 232 18.24 3.84 -11.66
CA LYS A 232 17.44 4.70 -10.77
C LYS A 232 16.22 5.38 -11.43
N TYR A 233 16.14 5.41 -12.76
CA TYR A 233 15.05 6.10 -13.46
C TYR A 233 13.92 5.17 -13.87
N CYS A 234 14.12 3.85 -13.78
CA CYS A 234 13.09 2.88 -14.12
C CYS A 234 11.90 2.91 -13.14
N ARG A 235 10.79 2.31 -13.56
CA ARG A 235 9.58 2.23 -12.73
C ARG A 235 9.81 1.47 -11.42
N GLY A 236 10.55 0.35 -11.45
CA GLY A 236 10.84 -0.43 -10.24
C GLY A 236 11.60 0.37 -9.18
N ALA A 237 12.57 1.19 -9.60
CA ALA A 237 13.27 2.13 -8.71
C ALA A 237 12.30 3.13 -8.07
N LYS A 238 11.41 3.74 -8.86
CA LYS A 238 10.40 4.70 -8.35
C LYS A 238 9.41 4.06 -7.40
N ASP A 239 8.97 2.83 -7.69
CA ASP A 239 8.03 2.08 -6.85
C ASP A 239 8.67 1.79 -5.47
N TYR A 240 9.89 1.22 -5.43
CA TYR A 240 10.58 0.95 -4.16
C TYR A 240 11.00 2.21 -3.40
N TYR A 241 11.36 3.29 -4.10
CA TYR A 241 11.62 4.58 -3.47
C TYR A 241 10.35 5.14 -2.81
N SER A 242 9.19 5.02 -3.47
CA SER A 242 7.89 5.42 -2.91
C SER A 242 7.52 4.56 -1.69
N LEU A 243 7.75 3.25 -1.77
CA LEU A 243 7.52 2.33 -0.66
C LEU A 243 8.39 2.69 0.55
N SER A 244 9.68 2.98 0.34
CA SER A 244 10.58 3.36 1.44
C SER A 244 10.13 4.63 2.16
N ARG A 245 9.60 5.62 1.43
CA ARG A 245 8.99 6.81 2.02
C ARG A 245 7.74 6.48 2.82
N GLU A 246 6.89 5.60 2.31
CA GLU A 246 5.69 5.14 3.03
C GLU A 246 6.06 4.46 4.36
N VAL A 247 7.06 3.57 4.34
CA VAL A 247 7.60 2.92 5.54
C VAL A 247 8.15 3.95 6.54
N ILE A 248 8.94 4.93 6.08
CA ILE A 248 9.48 6.00 6.94
C ILE A 248 8.36 6.88 7.55
N LEU A 249 7.29 7.14 6.80
CA LEU A 249 6.15 7.93 7.31
C LEU A 249 5.37 7.18 8.40
N GLN A 250 5.24 5.86 8.27
CA GLN A 250 4.63 5.02 9.32
C GLN A 250 5.46 5.05 10.61
N GLU A 251 6.80 5.12 10.53
CA GLU A 251 7.70 5.24 11.70
C GLU A 251 7.38 6.46 12.57
N ARG A 252 7.07 7.59 11.93
CA ARG A 252 6.77 8.86 12.62
C ARG A 252 5.42 8.86 13.32
N THR A 253 4.68 7.76 13.25
CA THR A 253 3.32 7.67 13.75
C THR A 253 3.02 6.35 14.45
N PRO A 254 3.48 6.17 15.69
CA PRO A 254 2.94 5.14 16.56
C PRO A 254 1.49 5.49 16.87
N GLY A 255 0.56 4.97 16.06
CA GLY A 255 -0.87 5.24 16.12
C GLY A 255 -1.26 6.60 15.54
N THR A 256 -2.27 6.62 14.66
CA THR A 256 -2.97 7.82 14.12
C THR A 256 -2.53 8.43 12.78
N PHE A 257 -2.15 7.64 11.76
CA PHE A 257 -2.07 8.22 10.40
C PHE A 257 -3.42 8.35 9.69
N THR A 258 -4.47 7.73 10.21
CA THR A 258 -5.82 7.83 9.64
C THR A 258 -6.63 9.03 10.14
N PRO A 259 -6.65 9.43 11.43
CA PRO A 259 -7.50 10.54 11.86
C PRO A 259 -6.91 11.92 11.59
N VAL A 260 -5.60 12.14 11.79
CA VAL A 260 -5.05 13.51 11.77
C VAL A 260 -4.81 14.00 10.35
N LEU A 261 -4.30 13.14 9.46
CA LEU A 261 -4.19 13.46 8.05
C LEU A 261 -5.55 13.48 7.38
N GLU A 262 -6.49 12.56 7.66
CA GLU A 262 -7.86 12.75 7.17
C GLU A 262 -8.52 13.99 7.74
N LYS A 263 -8.30 14.35 9.00
CA LYS A 263 -8.91 15.54 9.61
C LYS A 263 -8.28 16.80 9.05
N ARG A 264 -6.95 16.86 8.88
CA ARG A 264 -6.26 17.96 8.20
C ARG A 264 -6.60 18.01 6.72
N MET A 265 -6.67 16.89 6.00
CA MET A 265 -7.14 16.87 4.60
C MET A 265 -8.61 17.23 4.53
N LYS A 266 -9.49 16.79 5.43
CA LYS A 266 -10.90 17.20 5.50
C LYS A 266 -11.02 18.68 5.88
N GLU A 267 -10.13 19.22 6.71
CA GLU A 267 -10.08 20.64 7.07
C GLU A 267 -9.53 21.49 5.91
N ILE A 268 -8.50 21.02 5.22
CA ILE A 268 -7.92 21.67 4.03
C ILE A 268 -8.90 21.57 2.86
N LEU A 269 -9.49 20.40 2.60
CA LEU A 269 -10.56 20.20 1.63
C LEU A 269 -11.80 21.01 2.02
N LYS A 270 -12.18 21.13 3.31
CA LYS A 270 -13.26 22.05 3.73
C LYS A 270 -12.91 23.52 3.51
N LYS A 271 -11.63 23.89 3.59
CA LYS A 271 -11.14 25.25 3.34
C LYS A 271 -11.01 25.57 1.85
N GLU A 272 -10.70 24.58 1.01
CA GLU A 272 -10.41 24.75 -0.43
C GLU A 272 -11.51 24.23 -1.37
N LEU A 273 -12.49 23.46 -0.88
CA LEU A 273 -13.69 23.15 -1.66
C LEU A 273 -14.50 24.44 -1.83
N PRO A 274 -14.87 24.84 -3.06
CA PRO A 274 -15.83 25.92 -3.24
C PRO A 274 -17.10 25.53 -2.47
N LYS A 275 -17.55 26.40 -1.57
CA LYS A 275 -18.80 26.20 -0.83
C LYS A 275 -19.89 25.95 -1.86
N LEU A 276 -20.42 24.73 -1.88
CA LEU A 276 -21.58 24.43 -2.69
C LEU A 276 -22.75 25.17 -2.06
N THR A 277 -23.41 26.00 -2.84
CA THR A 277 -24.64 26.67 -2.44
C THR A 277 -25.80 25.76 -2.83
N GLU A 278 -26.62 25.40 -1.86
CA GLU A 278 -27.83 24.64 -2.12
C GLU A 278 -28.90 25.56 -2.69
N VAL A 279 -29.39 25.25 -3.89
CA VAL A 279 -30.45 25.97 -4.58
C VAL A 279 -31.69 25.10 -4.61
N VAL A 280 -32.81 25.67 -4.19
CA VAL A 280 -34.12 25.04 -4.34
C VAL A 280 -34.74 25.58 -5.62
N PHE A 281 -34.81 24.74 -6.64
CA PHE A 281 -35.63 25.02 -7.81
C PHE A 281 -37.06 24.64 -7.51
N ALA A 282 -38.00 25.50 -7.92
CA ALA A 282 -39.40 25.22 -7.71
C ALA A 282 -40.27 25.67 -8.87
N PHE A 283 -41.27 24.85 -9.18
CA PHE A 283 -42.18 25.06 -10.30
C PHE A 283 -43.61 24.73 -9.87
N SER A 284 -44.57 25.60 -10.19
CA SER A 284 -45.98 25.38 -9.85
C SER A 284 -46.69 24.76 -11.06
N ALA A 285 -47.07 23.50 -10.91
CA ALA A 285 -47.82 22.74 -11.90
C ALA A 285 -48.61 21.62 -11.20
N PRO A 286 -49.71 21.95 -10.51
CA PRO A 286 -50.43 21.01 -9.66
C PRO A 286 -51.06 19.84 -10.45
N GLU A 287 -51.31 20.02 -11.75
CA GLU A 287 -51.93 19.01 -12.62
C GLU A 287 -50.91 18.16 -13.39
N ALA A 288 -49.61 18.47 -13.31
CA ALA A 288 -48.57 17.73 -14.02
C ALA A 288 -48.34 16.35 -13.40
N LYS A 289 -48.03 15.34 -14.22
CA LYS A 289 -47.71 13.99 -13.72
C LYS A 289 -46.24 13.84 -13.37
N ASN A 290 -45.37 14.44 -14.18
CA ASN A 290 -43.92 14.41 -13.98
C ASN A 290 -43.31 15.77 -14.30
N VAL A 291 -42.48 16.27 -13.38
CA VAL A 291 -41.65 17.45 -13.62
C VAL A 291 -40.20 17.10 -13.36
N TYR A 292 -39.34 17.44 -14.31
CA TYR A 292 -37.89 17.31 -14.21
C TYR A 292 -37.25 18.68 -14.31
N ILE A 293 -36.07 18.82 -13.74
CA ILE A 293 -35.21 19.97 -13.99
C ILE A 293 -33.95 19.52 -14.72
N ALA A 294 -33.67 20.17 -15.84
CA ALA A 294 -32.53 19.90 -16.69
C ALA A 294 -31.74 21.20 -16.88
N GLY A 295 -30.42 21.11 -16.81
CA GLY A 295 -29.55 22.27 -16.98
C GLY A 295 -28.07 21.88 -16.98
N ASP A 296 -27.19 22.88 -17.02
CA ASP A 296 -25.74 22.69 -17.12
C ASP A 296 -25.19 21.79 -16.00
N PHE A 297 -25.78 21.87 -14.81
CA PHE A 297 -25.36 21.12 -13.62
C PHE A 297 -25.66 19.63 -13.65
N ASN A 298 -26.54 19.16 -14.54
CA ASN A 298 -26.81 17.75 -14.74
C ASN A 298 -26.66 17.33 -16.22
N GLY A 299 -26.00 18.16 -17.03
CA GLY A 299 -25.79 17.88 -18.46
C GLY A 299 -27.09 17.78 -19.24
N TRP A 300 -28.10 18.58 -18.88
CA TRP A 300 -29.41 18.61 -19.53
C TRP A 300 -30.18 17.27 -19.50
N ALA A 301 -29.88 16.41 -18.51
CA ALA A 301 -30.52 15.11 -18.35
C ALA A 301 -31.97 15.22 -17.84
N THR A 302 -32.84 14.34 -18.33
CA THR A 302 -34.26 14.22 -17.93
C THR A 302 -34.57 12.84 -17.33
N ASP A 303 -33.60 12.25 -16.64
CA ASP A 303 -33.73 10.93 -16.00
C ASP A 303 -34.39 11.02 -14.62
N GLU A 304 -34.60 9.89 -13.94
CA GLU A 304 -35.15 9.86 -12.57
C GLU A 304 -34.31 10.70 -11.58
N LYS A 305 -33.00 10.87 -11.81
CA LYS A 305 -32.16 11.73 -10.98
C LYS A 305 -32.45 13.21 -11.21
N ALA A 306 -33.10 13.61 -12.30
CA ALA A 306 -33.57 14.96 -12.59
C ALA A 306 -35.00 15.24 -12.09
N ARG A 307 -35.76 14.20 -11.70
CA ARG A 307 -37.16 14.33 -11.26
C ARG A 307 -37.35 15.18 -10.00
N MET A 308 -38.30 16.11 -10.04
CA MET A 308 -38.67 16.97 -8.92
C MET A 308 -39.68 16.28 -8.00
N GLN A 309 -39.79 16.74 -6.76
CA GLN A 309 -40.73 16.22 -5.76
C GLN A 309 -41.93 17.16 -5.63
N LEU A 310 -43.14 16.62 -5.75
CA LEU A 310 -44.39 17.36 -5.58
C LEU A 310 -44.76 17.46 -4.10
N ASN A 311 -44.83 18.68 -3.58
CA ASN A 311 -45.33 19.00 -2.25
C ASN A 311 -46.31 20.17 -2.35
N ASP A 312 -47.54 20.02 -1.84
CA ASP A 312 -48.58 21.07 -1.82
C ASP A 312 -48.80 21.80 -3.16
N GLY A 313 -48.87 21.04 -4.27
CA GLY A 313 -49.10 21.59 -5.63
C GLY A 313 -47.87 22.26 -6.26
N LYS A 314 -46.70 22.20 -5.60
CA LYS A 314 -45.45 22.77 -6.07
C LYS A 314 -44.37 21.69 -6.20
N TRP A 315 -43.76 21.62 -7.37
CA TRP A 315 -42.63 20.75 -7.65
C TRP A 315 -41.36 21.41 -7.14
N THR A 316 -40.54 20.69 -6.38
CA THR A 316 -39.29 21.21 -5.81
C THR A 316 -38.13 20.26 -5.98
N LYS A 317 -36.93 20.80 -6.17
CA LYS A 317 -35.69 20.03 -6.15
C LYS A 317 -34.53 20.85 -5.62
N ARG A 318 -33.77 20.23 -4.72
CA ARG A 318 -32.52 20.78 -4.20
C ARG A 318 -31.36 20.35 -5.08
N VAL A 319 -30.54 21.31 -5.50
CA VAL A 319 -29.32 21.07 -6.28
C VAL A 319 -28.19 21.85 -5.64
N SER A 320 -27.05 21.20 -5.40
CA SER A 320 -25.85 21.83 -4.87
C SER A 320 -24.97 22.32 -6.01
N LEU A 321 -24.83 23.64 -6.13
CA LEU A 321 -24.11 24.29 -7.22
C LEU A 321 -22.85 25.00 -6.71
N LYS A 322 -21.78 25.03 -7.52
CA LYS A 322 -20.59 25.85 -7.24
C LYS A 322 -20.89 27.31 -7.61
N PRO A 323 -20.09 28.29 -7.16
CA PRO A 323 -20.17 29.65 -7.70
C PRO A 323 -20.02 29.64 -9.23
N GLY A 324 -20.93 30.33 -9.91
CA GLY A 324 -21.06 30.26 -11.37
C GLY A 324 -22.45 30.64 -11.87
N SER A 325 -22.58 30.73 -13.19
CA SER A 325 -23.87 30.91 -13.87
C SER A 325 -24.25 29.61 -14.55
N TYR A 326 -25.48 29.14 -14.35
CA TYR A 326 -25.98 27.88 -14.91
C TYR A 326 -27.30 28.10 -15.61
N HIS A 327 -27.42 27.55 -16.81
CA HIS A 327 -28.65 27.51 -17.59
C HIS A 327 -29.48 26.30 -17.17
N TYR A 328 -30.80 26.48 -17.12
CA TYR A 328 -31.74 25.40 -16.82
C TYR A 328 -33.12 25.66 -17.42
N ARG A 329 -33.89 24.58 -17.56
CA ARG A 329 -35.31 24.55 -17.89
C ARG A 329 -36.03 23.44 -17.14
N PHE A 330 -37.35 23.56 -17.09
CA PHE A 330 -38.21 22.48 -16.59
C PHE A 330 -38.69 21.61 -17.74
N VAL A 331 -38.89 20.32 -17.47
CA VAL A 331 -39.55 19.40 -18.38
C VAL A 331 -40.80 18.88 -17.70
N VAL A 332 -41.96 19.31 -18.20
CA VAL A 332 -43.28 19.01 -17.65
C VAL A 332 -43.98 18.05 -18.60
N ASP A 333 -44.21 16.81 -18.15
CA ASP A 333 -44.85 15.76 -18.94
C ASP A 333 -44.25 15.59 -20.36
N GLY A 334 -42.92 15.70 -20.44
CA GLY A 334 -42.14 15.54 -21.68
C GLY A 334 -42.01 16.80 -22.54
N LYS A 335 -42.60 17.94 -22.12
CA LYS A 335 -42.46 19.23 -22.80
C LYS A 335 -41.49 20.13 -22.06
N TRP A 336 -40.59 20.78 -22.80
CA TRP A 336 -39.69 21.79 -22.26
C TRP A 336 -40.47 23.06 -21.94
N VAL A 337 -40.34 23.56 -20.72
CA VAL A 337 -41.04 24.71 -20.19
C VAL A 337 -40.04 25.67 -19.57
N GLU A 338 -40.23 26.95 -19.87
CA GLU A 338 -39.44 28.05 -19.32
C GLU A 338 -39.85 28.36 -17.88
N ASP A 339 -38.91 28.82 -17.06
CA ASP A 339 -39.23 29.38 -15.75
C ASP A 339 -39.65 30.85 -15.90
N PHE A 340 -40.94 31.07 -16.13
CA PHE A 340 -41.48 32.42 -16.30
C PHE A 340 -41.30 33.32 -15.06
N ASN A 341 -40.99 32.76 -13.90
CA ASN A 341 -40.75 33.52 -12.68
C ASN A 341 -39.29 33.93 -12.51
N ASN A 342 -38.37 33.38 -13.32
CA ASN A 342 -36.97 33.77 -13.29
C ASN A 342 -36.75 35.03 -14.15
N PRO A 343 -36.28 36.15 -13.59
CA PRO A 343 -36.01 37.38 -14.35
C PRO A 343 -34.72 37.31 -15.18
N LEU A 344 -33.83 36.34 -14.94
CA LEU A 344 -32.57 36.16 -15.66
C LEU A 344 -32.71 35.05 -16.69
N ARG A 345 -32.62 35.40 -17.98
CA ARG A 345 -32.75 34.47 -19.11
C ARG A 345 -31.83 34.86 -20.26
N GLU A 346 -31.46 33.87 -21.06
CA GLU A 346 -30.63 34.04 -22.25
C GLU A 346 -31.14 33.14 -23.38
N GLU A 347 -31.02 33.61 -24.62
CA GLU A 347 -31.45 32.87 -25.81
C GLU A 347 -30.44 31.76 -26.10
N ASN A 348 -30.93 30.53 -26.21
CA ASN A 348 -30.10 29.37 -26.51
C ASN A 348 -29.86 29.23 -28.03
N PRO A 349 -28.92 28.37 -28.47
CA PRO A 349 -28.60 28.19 -29.89
C PRO A 349 -29.76 27.72 -30.79
N TYR A 350 -30.90 27.34 -30.20
CA TYR A 350 -32.10 26.87 -30.88
C TYR A 350 -33.22 27.94 -30.92
N GLY A 351 -32.95 29.16 -30.44
CA GLY A 351 -33.90 30.28 -30.44
C GLY A 351 -34.94 30.25 -29.32
N GLU A 352 -34.72 29.44 -28.28
CA GLU A 352 -35.59 29.35 -27.09
C GLU A 352 -34.88 29.98 -25.87
N MET A 353 -35.63 30.38 -24.83
CA MET A 353 -35.03 31.04 -23.67
C MET A 353 -34.69 30.05 -22.56
N ASP A 354 -33.42 30.00 -22.16
CA ASP A 354 -32.97 29.27 -20.98
C ASP A 354 -32.98 30.19 -19.75
N SER A 355 -33.39 29.67 -18.60
CA SER A 355 -33.36 30.41 -17.33
C SER A 355 -31.98 30.30 -16.71
N ILE A 356 -31.48 31.40 -16.14
CA ILE A 356 -30.14 31.44 -15.54
C ILE A 356 -30.26 31.50 -14.02
N VAL A 357 -29.55 30.62 -13.33
CA VAL A 357 -29.28 30.77 -11.91
C VAL A 357 -27.82 31.20 -11.72
N LYS A 358 -27.60 32.27 -10.94
CA LYS A 358 -26.26 32.75 -10.58
C LYS A 358 -25.98 32.46 -9.12
N ILE A 359 -24.88 31.79 -8.88
CA ILE A 359 -24.38 31.44 -7.55
C ILE A 359 -23.16 32.29 -7.27
N ALA A 360 -23.27 33.11 -6.22
CA ALA A 360 -22.22 34.01 -5.75
C ALA A 360 -21.12 33.25 -5.00
#